data_AF-A0A2W5Z625-F1
#
_entry.id   AF-A0A2W5Z625-F1
#
_cell.length_a   1.000
_cell.length_b   1.000
_cell.length_c   1.000
_cell.angle_alpha   90.00
_cell.angle_beta   90.00
_cell.angle_gamma   90.00
#
_symmetry.space_group_name_H-M   'P 1'
#
loop_
_entity.id
_entity.type
_entity.pdbx_description
1 polymer ?
#
loop_
_entity_poly.entity_id
_entity_poly.type
_entity_poly.pdbx_seq_one_letter_code
_entity_poly.pdbx_strand_id
1 'polypeptide(L)' 'MIVCSCNCLTDSEIRATLASRACPRTPFEVYKCLGCSLNCGRCIATVRTIIDEASAGTATGGSSGEPCETDATVLCPV' A
#
# COMPACT_ATOMS: atom_id res chain seq x y z
N MET A 1 -13.67 -0.86 -4.15
CA MET A 1 -13.53 -2.15 -4.85
C MET A 1 -12.78 -3.14 -3.96
N ILE A 2 -13.26 -4.39 -3.82
CA ILE A 2 -12.47 -5.45 -3.20
C ILE A 2 -11.34 -5.89 -4.15
N VAL A 3 -10.10 -5.86 -3.67
CA VAL A 3 -8.90 -6.19 -4.45
C VAL A 3 -8.39 -7.58 -4.11
N CYS A 4 -8.44 -7.99 -2.85
CA CYS A 4 -7.99 -9.31 -2.41
C CYS A 4 -9.11 -10.04 -1.67
N SER A 5 -9.61 -11.13 -2.25
CA SER A 5 -10.64 -11.95 -1.60
C SER A 5 -10.09 -12.78 -0.44
N CYS A 6 -8.85 -13.28 -0.51
CA CYS A 6 -8.28 -14.12 0.56
C CYS A 6 -8.13 -13.38 1.89
N ASN A 7 -7.83 -12.08 1.82
CA ASN A 7 -7.60 -11.23 2.98
C ASN A 7 -8.69 -10.14 3.12
N CYS A 8 -9.77 -10.24 2.34
CA CYS A 8 -10.87 -9.27 2.28
C CYS A 8 -10.44 -7.80 2.15
N LEU A 9 -9.34 -7.52 1.45
CA LEU A 9 -8.79 -6.16 1.33
C LEU A 9 -9.47 -5.37 0.21
N THR A 10 -9.79 -4.13 0.51
CA THR A 10 -10.35 -3.15 -0.42
C THR A 10 -9.26 -2.22 -1.00
N ASP A 11 -9.56 -1.57 -2.13
CA ASP A 11 -8.67 -0.58 -2.72
C ASP A 11 -8.39 0.58 -1.76
N SER A 12 -9.39 0.96 -0.96
CA SER A 12 -9.28 2.09 -0.03
C SER A 12 -8.36 1.76 1.14
N GLU A 13 -8.39 0.52 1.65
CA GLU A 13 -7.42 0.05 2.66
C GLU A 13 -5.99 0.02 2.11
N ILE A 14 -5.82 -0.46 0.87
CA ILE A 14 -4.51 -0.46 0.20
C ILE A 14 -4.01 0.97 0.03
N ARG A 15 -4.85 1.89 -0.47
CA ARG A 15 -4.49 3.30 -0.67
C ARG A 15 -4.21 4.04 0.64
N ALA A 16 -4.96 3.77 1.71
CA ALA A 16 -4.69 4.30 3.04
C ALA A 16 -3.32 3.85 3.56
N THR A 17 -2.93 2.60 3.28
CA THR A 17 -1.60 2.09 3.63
C THR A 17 -0.49 2.80 2.85
N LEU A 18 -0.72 3.11 1.57
CA LEU A 18 0.25 3.86 0.76
C LEU A 18 0.44 5.30 1.22
N ALA A 19 -0.60 5.92 1.79
CA ALA A 19 -0.53 7.25 2.42
C ALA A 19 0.07 7.22 3.84
N SER A 20 0.32 6.04 4.41
CA SER A 20 0.94 5.91 5.73
C SER A 20 2.43 6.24 5.68
N ARG A 21 3.00 6.52 6.85
CA ARG A 21 4.43 6.86 7.02
C ARG A 21 5.39 5.72 6.63
N ALA A 22 4.89 4.49 6.49
CA ALA A 22 5.66 3.35 6.01
C ALA A 22 5.87 3.37 4.48
N CYS A 23 4.99 4.06 3.74
CA CYS A 23 5.10 4.31 2.31
C CYS A 23 5.47 3.05 1.47
N PRO A 24 4.76 1.93 1.61
CA PRO A 24 5.16 0.69 0.96
C PRO A 24 5.16 0.82 -0.56
N ARG A 25 6.27 0.47 -1.21
CA ARG A 25 6.43 0.54 -2.68
C ARG A 25 6.28 -0.80 -3.39
N THR A 26 5.99 -1.86 -2.65
CA THR A 26 5.79 -3.18 -3.21
C THR A 26 4.52 -3.81 -2.64
N PRO A 27 3.84 -4.70 -3.37
CA PRO A 27 2.67 -5.40 -2.84
C PRO A 27 3.01 -6.15 -1.54
N PHE A 28 4.17 -6.80 -1.47
CA PHE A 28 4.60 -7.51 -0.27
C PHE A 28 4.66 -6.59 0.96
N GLU A 29 5.24 -5.40 0.82
CA GLU A 29 5.32 -4.41 1.89
C GLU A 29 3.93 -3.88 2.28
N VAL A 30 3.00 -3.72 1.31
CA VAL A 30 1.59 -3.38 1.61
C VAL A 30 0.95 -4.46 2.47
N TYR A 31 1.07 -5.72 2.09
CA TYR A 31 0.52 -6.85 2.86
C TYR A 31 1.13 -6.92 4.26
N LYS A 32 2.45 -6.72 4.38
CA LYS A 32 3.15 -6.67 5.66
C LYS A 32 2.66 -5.52 6.54
N CYS A 33 2.49 -4.31 5.99
CA CYS A 33 1.94 -3.17 6.74
C CYS A 33 0.50 -3.40 7.21
N LEU A 34 -0.28 -4.17 6.46
CA LEU A 34 -1.64 -4.57 6.81
C LEU A 34 -1.70 -5.80 7.74
N GLY A 35 -0.55 -6.34 8.17
CA GLY A 35 -0.50 -7.55 9.02
C GLY A 35 -1.02 -8.81 8.31
N CYS A 36 -1.01 -8.84 6.98
CA CYS A 36 -1.56 -9.90 6.16
C CYS A 36 -0.45 -10.66 5.41
N SER A 37 -0.67 -11.95 5.18
CA SER A 37 0.19 -12.77 4.31
C SER A 37 -0.37 -12.85 2.88
N LEU A 38 0.51 -13.06 1.90
CA LEU A 38 0.11 -13.39 0.53
C LEU A 38 -0.34 -14.86 0.47
N ASN A 39 -1.64 -15.09 0.23
CA ASN A 39 -2.20 -16.45 0.15
C ASN A 39 -2.12 -17.03 -1.28
N CYS A 40 -2.94 -16.52 -2.21
CA CYS A 40 -3.02 -17.04 -3.58
C CYS A 40 -2.34 -16.15 -4.64
N GLY A 41 -1.98 -14.92 -4.28
CA GLY A 41 -1.25 -13.98 -5.15
C GLY A 41 -2.00 -13.41 -6.37
N ARG A 42 -3.25 -13.81 -6.63
CA ARG A 42 -4.01 -13.37 -7.83
C ARG A 42 -4.19 -11.85 -7.92
N CYS A 43 -4.26 -11.19 -6.77
CA CYS A 43 -4.40 -9.74 -6.64
C CYS A 43 -3.09 -8.95 -6.81
N ILE A 44 -1.92 -9.61 -6.91
CA ILE A 44 -0.60 -8.94 -6.89
C ILE A 44 -0.47 -7.90 -8.02
N ALA A 45 -0.90 -8.23 -9.24
CA ALA A 45 -0.83 -7.31 -10.37
C ALA A 45 -1.70 -6.07 -10.14
N THR A 46 -2.92 -6.25 -9.63
CA THR A 46 -3.83 -5.15 -9.29
C THR A 46 -3.28 -4.27 -8.17
N VAL A 47 -2.72 -4.87 -7.11
CA VAL A 47 -2.07 -4.10 -6.03
C VAL A 47 -0.89 -3.29 -6.57
N ARG A 48 -0.08 -3.86 -7.49
CA ARG A 48 1.00 -3.13 -8.16
C ARG A 48 0.49 -1.94 -8.96
N THR A 49 -0.60 -2.11 -9.72
CA THR A 49 -1.23 -0.99 -10.43
C THR A 49 -1.67 0.11 -9.47
N ILE A 50 -2.30 -0.23 -8.34
CA ILE A 50 -2.71 0.77 -7.34
C ILE A 50 -1.51 1.52 -6.76
N ILE A 51 -0.39 0.83 -6.51
CA ILE A 51 0.86 1.45 -6.05
C ILE A 51 1.40 2.42 -7.09
N ASP A 52 1.44 2.01 -8.36
CA ASP A 52 1.90 2.84 -9.47
C ASP A 52 1.01 4.08 -9.66
N GLU A 53 -0.31 3.90 -9.66
CA GLU A 53 -1.29 4.99 -9.73
C GLU A 53 -1.12 6.00 -8.59
N ALA A 54 -0.94 5.51 -7.35
CA ALA A 54 -0.71 6.38 -6.20
C ALA A 54 0.64 7.11 -6.29
N SER A 55 1.63 6.49 -6.92
CA SER A 55 2.96 7.06 -7.14
C SER A 55 2.97 8.11 -8.25
N ALA A 56 2.15 7.93 -9.29
CA ALA A 56 1.98 8.87 -10.40
C ALA A 56 1.01 10.01 -10.06
N GLY A 57 0.03 9.76 -9.17
CA GLY A 57 -1.01 10.69 -8.74
C GLY A 57 -0.54 11.87 -7.88
N THR A 58 0.73 11.90 -7.46
CA THR A 58 1.32 13.07 -6.78
C THR A 58 1.45 14.32 -7.66
N ALA A 59 1.02 14.26 -8.94
CA ALA A 59 1.02 15.38 -9.87
C ALA A 59 -0.30 16.19 -9.93
N THR A 60 -1.43 15.73 -9.36
CA THR A 60 -2.70 16.47 -9.49
C THR A 60 -3.60 16.36 -8.26
N GLY A 61 -3.54 17.38 -7.39
CA GLY A 61 -4.59 17.68 -6.40
C GLY A 61 -4.19 17.41 -4.95
N GLY A 62 -3.85 18.48 -4.23
CA GLY A 62 -3.20 18.45 -2.93
C GLY A 62 -3.99 17.85 -1.77
N SER A 63 -3.24 17.21 -0.88
CA SER A 63 -3.21 17.55 0.56
C SER A 63 -1.79 17.29 1.04
N SER A 64 -1.25 18.24 1.78
CA SER A 64 0.11 18.24 2.33
C SER A 64 0.33 16.97 3.16
N GLY A 65 1.00 15.99 2.56
CA GLY A 65 1.64 14.88 3.26
C GLY A 65 3.12 15.03 3.01
N GLU A 66 3.86 15.33 4.07
CA GLU A 66 5.32 15.40 4.14
C GLU A 66 5.96 14.29 3.27
N PRO A 67 7.05 14.58 2.53
CA PRO A 67 7.77 13.53 1.84
C PRO A 67 8.14 12.44 2.85
N CYS A 68 8.03 11.20 2.41
CA CYS A 68 8.38 10.03 3.20
C CYS A 68 9.89 10.03 3.52
N GLU A 69 10.30 10.83 4.50
CA GLU A 69 11.65 10.83 5.06
C GLU A 69 11.73 9.70 6.08
N THR A 70 12.30 8.60 5.58
CA THR A 70 13.29 7.73 6.23
C THR A 70 13.02 7.29 7.67
N ASP A 71 12.28 6.19 7.81
CA ASP A 71 12.79 4.93 8.39
C ASP A 71 11.66 3.88 8.35
N ALA A 72 11.69 3.00 7.34
CA ALA A 72 10.73 1.91 7.19
C ALA A 72 11.00 0.72 8.14
N THR A 73 12.04 0.80 8.98
CA THR A 73 12.47 -0.30 9.85
C THR A 73 11.72 -0.30 11.19
N VAL A 74 11.29 0.84 11.71
CA VAL A 74 10.71 0.94 13.06
C VAL A 74 9.19 0.66 13.13
N LEU A 75 8.43 0.73 12.03
CA LEU A 75 6.96 0.75 12.12
C LEU A 75 6.25 -0.57 11.80
N CYS A 76 6.96 -1.59 11.32
CA CYS A 76 6.40 -2.94 11.19
C CYS A 76 6.91 -3.79 12.37
N PRO A 77 6.23 -3.83 13.54
CA PRO A 77 6.58 -4.79 14.57
C PRO A 77 6.39 -6.19 13.98
N VAL A 78 7.48 -6.95 13.92
CA VAL A 78 7.46 -8.40 13.70
C VAL A 78 6.75 -9.09 14.85
#